data_AF-A0A2E3PTG4-F1
#
_entry.id   AF-A0A2E3PTG4-F1
#
_cell.length_a   1.000
_cell.length_b   1.000
_cell.length_c   1.000
_cell.angle_alpha   90.00
_cell.angle_beta   90.00
_cell.angle_gamma   90.00
#
_symmetry.space_group_name_H-M   'P 1'
#
loop_
_entity.id
_entity.type
_entity.pdbx_description
1 polymer ?
#
loop_
_entity_poly.entity_id
_entity_poly.type
_entity_poly.pdbx_seq_one_letter_code
_entity_poly.pdbx_strand_id
1 'polypeptide(L)'
;MGRCGAHGGGGVTAPVIVSPADPAKIAAVLQAKRAREAAKALRVVQRRLMHGRGLSATHRVIACRAPAEAPPAPDGLVPVTQEVTIVDVEDLICEVAARCGLTRAQVVAGSRVPEIVDARHEIWWRLHHEYGLSYSRIGRVFNRDHTTIRHGVDRWRTRIRRADPRSAIRIDAFLDAVLSESNCTREALASGARGAQARRARRVAIEALTDRIGLSAAEVGKVLGMTRDAVLQRLSCWRRADGESAG
;
A
#
# COMPACT_ATOMS: atom_id res chain seq x y z
N MET A 1 -22.79 60.55 0.81
CA MET A 1 -21.61 60.57 1.70
C MET A 1 -21.53 59.24 2.42
N GLY A 2 -20.49 58.41 2.23
CA GLY A 2 -20.40 57.15 3.00
C GLY A 2 -19.45 56.06 2.48
N ARG A 3 -18.16 56.38 2.38
CA ARG A 3 -16.97 55.52 2.52
C ARG A 3 -16.82 54.25 1.63
N CYS A 4 -15.99 54.41 0.59
CA CYS A 4 -15.23 53.33 -0.06
C CYS A 4 -14.14 52.81 0.89
N GLY A 5 -14.16 51.50 1.19
CA GLY A 5 -13.10 50.82 1.94
C GLY A 5 -12.03 50.26 1.02
N ALA A 6 -10.83 50.85 1.07
CA ALA A 6 -9.65 50.36 0.38
C ALA A 6 -9.06 49.15 1.11
N HIS A 7 -9.04 47.98 0.47
CA HIS A 7 -8.24 46.84 0.91
C HIS A 7 -6.93 46.79 0.11
N GLY A 8 -5.92 47.47 0.65
CA GLY A 8 -4.53 47.31 0.25
C GLY A 8 -3.86 46.16 1.01
N GLY A 9 -2.82 45.59 0.40
CA GLY A 9 -1.86 44.73 1.10
C GLY A 9 -1.51 43.42 0.39
N GLY A 10 -1.10 43.48 -0.88
CA GLY A 10 -0.40 42.36 -1.52
C GLY A 10 1.00 42.19 -0.91
N GLY A 11 1.09 41.44 0.19
CA GLY A 11 2.35 41.06 0.81
C GLY A 11 3.05 40.02 -0.07
N VAL A 12 4.00 40.47 -0.88
CA VAL A 12 4.93 39.60 -1.60
C VAL A 12 5.81 38.93 -0.55
N THR A 13 5.52 37.68 -0.19
CA THR A 13 6.37 36.89 0.70
C THR A 13 7.69 36.64 -0.01
N ALA A 14 8.75 37.31 0.48
CA ALA A 14 10.11 37.08 0.02
C ALA A 14 10.44 35.56 0.09
N PRO A 15 11.10 34.99 -0.93
CA PRO A 15 11.50 33.59 -0.90
C PRO A 15 12.41 33.35 0.30
N VAL A 16 12.01 32.43 1.16
CA VAL A 16 12.85 31.97 2.27
C VAL A 16 14.01 31.18 1.67
N ILE A 17 15.14 31.86 1.44
CA ILE A 17 16.39 31.22 1.07
C ILE A 17 16.88 30.48 2.32
N VAL A 18 16.55 29.19 2.41
CA VAL A 18 17.08 28.32 3.45
C VAL A 18 18.56 28.14 3.14
N SER A 19 19.42 28.78 3.94
CA SER A 19 20.87 28.57 3.86
C SER A 19 21.19 27.08 3.84
N PRO A 20 22.11 26.62 2.97
CA PRO A 20 22.51 25.22 2.95
C PRO A 20 22.96 24.84 4.36
N ALA A 21 22.27 23.86 4.94
CA ALA A 21 22.53 23.44 6.31
C ALA A 21 23.99 23.00 6.42
N ASP A 22 24.72 23.66 7.32
CA ASP A 22 26.10 23.35 7.67
C ASP A 22 26.29 21.82 7.77
N PRO A 23 27.15 21.22 6.93
CA PRO A 23 27.33 19.77 6.89
C PRO A 23 27.75 19.20 8.25
N ALA A 24 28.43 19.99 9.10
CA ALA A 24 28.76 19.59 10.47
C ALA A 24 27.51 19.43 11.35
N LYS A 25 26.50 20.29 11.18
CA LYS A 25 25.22 20.17 11.91
C LYS A 25 24.43 18.94 11.45
N ILE A 26 24.42 18.64 10.15
CA ILE A 26 23.78 17.43 9.62
C ILE A 26 24.47 16.18 10.18
N ALA A 27 25.80 16.14 10.17
CA ALA A 27 26.57 15.03 10.74
C ALA A 27 26.29 14.84 12.23
N ALA A 28 26.24 15.93 13.01
CA ALA A 28 25.91 15.89 14.43
C ALA A 28 24.50 15.35 14.70
N VAL A 29 23.50 15.74 13.91
CA VAL A 29 22.12 15.23 14.01
C VAL A 29 22.06 13.73 13.70
N LEU A 30 22.77 13.27 12.68
CA LEU A 30 22.83 11.85 12.32
C LEU A 30 23.54 11.02 13.40
N GLN A 31 24.64 11.52 13.96
CA GLN A 31 25.35 10.87 15.06
C GLN A 31 24.46 10.77 16.32
N ALA A 32 23.74 11.84 16.66
CA ALA A 32 22.79 11.84 17.76
C ALA A 32 21.63 10.84 17.53
N LYS A 33 21.15 10.70 16.29
CA LYS A 33 20.12 9.71 15.93
C LYS A 33 20.64 8.28 16.09
N ARG A 34 21.83 7.97 15.58
CA ARG A 34 22.49 6.65 15.75
C ARG A 34 22.67 6.30 17.22
N ALA A 35 23.10 7.24 18.05
CA ALA A 35 23.25 7.04 19.50
C ALA A 35 21.91 6.71 20.19
N ARG A 36 20.81 7.39 19.81
CA ARG A 36 19.46 7.11 20.35
C ARG A 36 18.94 5.74 19.94
N GLU A 37 19.18 5.31 18.71
CA GLU A 37 18.78 3.99 18.22
C GLU A 37 19.57 2.87 18.91
N ALA A 38 20.88 3.04 19.07
CA ALA A 38 21.73 2.12 19.84
C ALA A 38 21.26 1.99 21.29
N ALA A 39 20.97 3.11 21.96
CA ALA A 39 20.46 3.10 23.34
C ALA A 39 19.09 2.40 23.45
N LYS A 40 18.19 2.55 22.47
CA LYS A 40 16.92 1.81 22.43
C LYS A 40 17.15 0.31 22.28
N ALA A 41 18.04 -0.11 21.38
CA ALA A 41 18.38 -1.51 21.18
C ALA A 41 18.93 -2.15 22.47
N LEU A 42 19.85 -1.46 23.16
CA LEU A 42 20.40 -1.91 24.45
C LEU A 42 19.32 -2.07 25.53
N ARG A 43 18.37 -1.13 25.64
CA ARG A 43 17.25 -1.26 26.59
C ARG A 43 16.36 -2.47 26.32
N VAL A 44 16.15 -2.82 25.05
CA VAL A 44 15.37 -4.02 24.67
C VAL A 44 16.12 -5.29 25.09
N VAL A 45 17.42 -5.35 24.85
CA VAL A 45 18.29 -6.47 25.26
C VAL A 45 18.30 -6.61 26.79
N GLN A 46 18.54 -5.50 27.50
CA GLN A 46 18.57 -5.46 28.97
C GLN A 46 17.23 -5.89 29.58
N ARG A 47 16.10 -5.40 29.03
CA ARG A 47 14.77 -5.81 29.48
C ARG A 47 14.54 -7.32 29.28
N ARG A 48 15.01 -7.91 28.17
CA ARG A 48 14.87 -9.36 27.92
C ARG A 48 15.71 -10.19 28.89
N LEU A 49 16.94 -9.76 29.17
CA LEU A 49 17.83 -10.39 30.16
C LEU A 49 17.20 -10.40 31.56
N MET A 50 16.64 -9.26 32.01
CA MET A 50 16.03 -9.15 33.35
C MET A 50 14.77 -10.01 33.54
N HIS A 51 14.11 -10.46 32.47
CA HIS A 51 12.86 -11.25 32.56
C HIS A 51 13.08 -12.76 32.32
N GLY A 52 14.32 -13.26 32.37
CA GLY A 52 14.62 -14.69 32.23
C GLY A 52 14.21 -15.32 30.89
N ARG A 53 13.89 -14.50 29.88
CA ARG A 53 13.54 -14.98 28.54
C ARG A 53 14.81 -15.22 27.77
N GLY A 54 15.05 -16.48 27.38
CA GLY A 54 16.19 -16.86 26.54
C GLY A 54 16.28 -15.96 25.31
N LEU A 55 17.44 -15.35 25.10
CA LEU A 55 17.71 -14.56 23.89
C LEU A 55 17.64 -15.51 22.68
N SER A 56 16.79 -15.18 21.70
CA SER A 56 16.77 -15.91 20.42
C SER A 56 18.16 -15.88 19.78
N ALA A 57 18.49 -16.85 18.92
CA ALA A 57 19.79 -16.91 18.23
C ALA A 57 20.18 -15.58 17.57
N THR A 58 19.21 -14.83 17.06
CA THR A 58 19.37 -13.48 16.48
C THR A 58 19.88 -12.42 17.48
N HIS A 59 19.51 -12.51 18.76
CA HIS A 59 19.95 -11.55 19.78
C HIS A 59 21.32 -11.90 20.38
N ARG A 60 21.74 -13.18 20.35
CA ARG A 60 23.10 -13.59 20.74
C ARG A 60 24.16 -13.07 19.78
N VAL A 61 23.85 -12.99 18.48
CA VAL A 61 24.77 -12.45 17.46
C VAL A 61 25.05 -10.95 17.66
N ILE A 62 24.10 -10.19 18.19
CA ILE A 62 24.25 -8.74 18.43
C ILE A 62 25.10 -8.47 19.69
N ALA A 63 25.03 -9.34 20.71
CA ALA A 63 25.75 -9.13 21.97
C ALA A 63 27.23 -9.54 21.94
N CYS A 64 27.63 -10.46 21.04
CA CYS A 64 29.00 -10.99 21.01
C CYS A 64 29.89 -10.42 19.90
N ARG A 65 29.38 -9.53 19.04
CA ARG A 65 30.21 -8.86 18.05
C ARG A 65 30.82 -7.60 18.67
N ALA A 66 31.94 -7.79 19.39
CA ALA A 66 32.91 -6.71 19.59
C ALA A 66 33.17 -6.04 18.23
N PRO A 67 33.39 -4.71 18.18
CA PRO A 67 33.62 -4.00 16.93
C PRO A 67 34.96 -4.48 16.34
N ALA A 68 34.89 -5.55 15.54
CA ALA A 68 35.93 -5.86 14.57
C ALA A 68 36.06 -4.60 13.71
N GLU A 69 37.27 -4.07 13.65
CA GLU A 69 37.63 -2.87 12.90
C GLU A 69 36.84 -2.80 11.60
N ALA A 70 36.18 -1.66 11.40
CA ALA A 70 35.40 -1.41 10.20
C ALA A 70 36.31 -1.73 9.00
N PRO A 71 35.92 -2.65 8.10
CA PRO A 71 36.70 -2.91 6.91
C PRO A 71 36.92 -1.57 6.19
N PRO A 72 38.15 -1.28 5.72
CA PRO A 72 38.43 -0.06 4.98
C PRO A 72 37.38 0.05 3.87
N ALA A 73 36.71 1.20 3.82
CA ALA A 73 35.63 1.43 2.89
C ALA A 73 36.10 1.03 1.48
N PRO A 74 35.32 0.26 0.71
CA PRO A 74 35.68 -0.02 -0.66
C PRO A 74 35.76 1.30 -1.41
N ASP A 75 36.99 1.70 -1.75
CA ASP A 75 37.27 2.81 -2.65
C ASP A 75 36.56 2.53 -3.97
N GLY A 76 35.50 3.28 -4.25
CA GLY A 76 34.79 3.20 -5.54
C GLY A 76 33.30 2.93 -5.49
N LEU A 77 32.66 2.79 -4.32
CA LEU A 77 31.21 2.89 -4.26
C LEU A 77 30.82 4.37 -4.39
N VAL A 78 30.58 4.79 -5.63
CA VAL A 78 29.92 6.06 -5.94
C VAL A 78 28.63 6.09 -5.12
N PRO A 79 28.48 7.02 -4.16
CA PRO A 79 27.23 7.12 -3.44
C PRO A 79 26.16 7.49 -4.46
N VAL A 80 25.27 6.55 -4.77
CA VAL A 80 23.99 6.86 -5.41
C VAL A 80 23.14 7.54 -4.32
N THR A 81 23.54 8.73 -3.93
CA THR A 81 22.60 9.71 -3.40
C THR A 81 21.76 10.09 -4.60
N GLN A 82 20.68 9.34 -4.84
CA GLN A 82 19.53 9.97 -5.47
C GLN A 82 19.19 11.15 -4.55
N GLU A 83 19.64 12.34 -4.93
CA GLU A 83 19.09 13.58 -4.45
C GLU A 83 17.61 13.48 -4.76
N VAL A 84 16.84 13.07 -3.76
CA VAL A 84 15.40 13.13 -3.81
C VAL A 84 15.12 14.60 -4.00
N THR A 85 14.87 15.00 -5.26
CA THR A 85 14.32 16.30 -5.57
C THR A 85 13.16 16.48 -4.60
N ILE A 86 13.11 17.63 -3.93
CA ILE A 86 12.04 17.95 -3.01
C ILE A 86 10.76 17.82 -3.84
N VAL A 87 10.09 16.68 -3.71
CA VAL A 87 8.86 16.42 -4.41
C VAL A 87 7.91 17.46 -3.87
N ASP A 88 7.43 18.32 -4.75
CA ASP A 88 6.44 19.28 -4.34
C ASP A 88 5.12 18.51 -4.17
N VAL A 89 4.87 18.12 -2.92
CA VAL A 89 3.64 17.45 -2.53
C VAL A 89 2.44 18.33 -2.87
N GLU A 90 2.61 19.66 -2.90
CA GLU A 90 1.56 20.59 -3.30
C GLU A 90 1.26 20.52 -4.79
N ASP A 91 2.26 20.33 -5.66
CA ASP A 91 2.05 20.17 -7.10
C ASP A 91 1.19 18.93 -7.39
N LEU A 92 1.51 17.80 -6.75
CA LEU A 92 0.73 16.56 -6.90
C LEU A 92 -0.71 16.75 -6.38
N ILE A 93 -0.91 17.44 -5.26
CA ILE A 93 -2.25 17.73 -4.73
C ILE A 93 -3.03 18.59 -5.72
N CYS A 94 -2.41 19.64 -6.25
CA CYS A 94 -3.02 20.54 -7.23
C CYS A 94 -3.35 19.82 -8.54
N GLU A 95 -2.46 18.97 -9.04
CA GLU A 95 -2.64 18.14 -10.24
C GLU A 95 -3.89 17.25 -10.11
N VAL A 96 -3.96 16.46 -9.03
CA VAL A 96 -5.09 15.54 -8.82
C VAL A 96 -6.38 16.31 -8.54
N ALA A 97 -6.31 17.40 -7.77
CA ALA A 97 -7.48 18.24 -7.49
C ALA A 97 -8.06 18.84 -8.78
N ALA A 98 -7.22 19.43 -9.65
CA ALA A 98 -7.64 20.01 -10.91
C ALA A 98 -8.29 18.97 -11.83
N ARG A 99 -7.70 17.77 -11.95
CA ARG A 99 -8.24 16.68 -12.76
C ARG A 99 -9.61 16.20 -12.26
N CYS A 100 -9.85 16.22 -10.95
CA CYS A 100 -11.11 15.82 -10.35
C CYS A 100 -12.15 16.97 -10.25
N GLY A 101 -11.82 18.18 -10.70
CA GLY A 101 -12.69 19.36 -10.52
C GLY A 101 -12.86 19.79 -9.06
N LEU A 102 -11.85 19.52 -8.23
CA LEU A 102 -11.82 19.86 -6.81
C LEU A 102 -10.81 20.98 -6.54
N THR A 103 -11.04 21.71 -5.45
CA THR A 103 -10.06 22.67 -4.92
C THR A 103 -9.08 21.97 -3.96
N ARG A 104 -7.86 22.49 -3.86
CA ARG A 104 -6.87 22.03 -2.86
C ARG A 104 -7.46 21.98 -1.45
N ALA A 105 -8.19 23.02 -1.06
CA ALA A 105 -8.80 23.12 0.26
C ALA A 105 -9.77 21.96 0.53
N GLN A 106 -10.58 21.56 -0.45
CA GLN A 106 -11.52 20.43 -0.33
C GLN A 106 -10.78 19.10 -0.14
N VAL A 107 -9.71 18.87 -0.91
CA VAL A 107 -8.91 17.64 -0.83
C VAL A 107 -8.27 17.48 0.55
N VAL A 108 -7.67 18.55 1.09
CA VAL A 108 -7.02 18.55 2.42
C VAL A 108 -8.05 18.51 3.56
N ALA A 109 -9.28 19.01 3.34
CA ALA A 109 -10.29 19.15 4.38
C ALA A 109 -10.80 17.84 5.01
N GLY A 110 -11.64 18.02 6.03
CA GLY A 110 -12.33 16.98 6.80
C GLY A 110 -13.26 16.04 6.00
N SER A 111 -13.71 16.46 4.82
CA SER A 111 -14.92 15.93 4.16
C SER A 111 -14.83 14.45 3.80
N ARG A 112 -15.99 13.78 3.89
CA ARG A 112 -16.23 12.37 3.56
C ARG A 112 -17.03 12.18 2.26
N VAL A 113 -17.25 13.25 1.50
CA VAL A 113 -17.87 13.19 0.16
C VAL A 113 -17.07 12.22 -0.72
N PRO A 114 -17.71 11.23 -1.39
CA PRO A 114 -17.01 10.14 -2.08
C PRO A 114 -15.94 10.60 -3.09
N GLU A 115 -16.23 11.64 -3.86
CA GLU A 115 -15.34 12.21 -4.88
C GLU A 115 -14.07 12.79 -4.26
N ILE A 116 -14.21 13.48 -3.13
CA ILE A 116 -13.08 14.03 -2.37
C ILE A 116 -12.25 12.92 -1.74
N VAL A 117 -12.92 11.90 -1.17
CA VAL A 117 -12.25 10.74 -0.57
C VAL A 117 -11.45 9.97 -1.61
N ASP A 118 -12.00 9.82 -2.80
CA ASP A 118 -11.36 9.13 -3.91
C ASP A 118 -10.12 9.86 -4.41
N ALA A 119 -10.23 11.17 -4.67
CA ALA A 119 -9.07 11.99 -5.01
C ALA A 119 -7.97 11.93 -3.92
N ARG A 120 -8.36 11.91 -2.63
CA ARG A 120 -7.40 11.81 -1.53
C ARG A 120 -6.70 10.46 -1.47
N HIS A 121 -7.45 9.38 -1.65
CA HIS A 121 -6.90 8.02 -1.71
C HIS A 121 -5.91 7.86 -2.87
N GLU A 122 -6.19 8.49 -4.00
CA GLU A 122 -5.27 8.54 -5.14
C GLU A 122 -3.96 9.23 -4.77
N ILE A 123 -4.02 10.45 -4.21
CA ILE A 123 -2.83 11.21 -3.83
C ILE A 123 -1.98 10.41 -2.83
N TRP A 124 -2.61 9.80 -1.83
CA TRP A 124 -1.89 8.97 -0.85
C TRP A 124 -1.20 7.77 -1.50
N TRP A 125 -1.85 7.11 -2.46
CA TRP A 125 -1.27 5.99 -3.17
C TRP A 125 -0.09 6.45 -4.03
N ARG A 126 -0.20 7.56 -4.76
CA ARG A 126 0.89 8.12 -5.58
C ARG A 126 2.08 8.54 -4.70
N LEU A 127 1.84 9.31 -3.63
CA LEU A 127 2.88 9.70 -2.66
C LEU A 127 3.64 8.51 -2.08
N HIS A 128 2.93 7.42 -1.80
CA HIS A 128 3.56 6.22 -1.26
C HIS A 128 4.28 5.39 -2.35
N HIS A 129 3.64 5.18 -3.50
CA HIS A 129 4.11 4.25 -4.51
C HIS A 129 5.13 4.86 -5.47
N GLU A 130 4.89 6.09 -5.94
CA GLU A 130 5.76 6.79 -6.89
C GLU A 130 6.92 7.48 -6.18
N TYR A 131 6.69 8.02 -4.98
CA TYR A 131 7.66 8.85 -4.27
C TYR A 131 8.22 8.21 -2.99
N GLY A 132 7.75 7.02 -2.61
CA GLY A 132 8.30 6.28 -1.47
C GLY A 132 8.03 6.91 -0.10
N LEU A 133 7.08 7.84 0.04
CA LEU A 133 6.77 8.45 1.34
C LEU A 133 6.19 7.41 2.30
N SER A 134 6.61 7.48 3.57
CA SER A 134 6.01 6.67 4.63
C SER A 134 4.60 7.15 4.97
N TYR A 135 3.72 6.24 5.39
CA TYR A 135 2.34 6.58 5.78
C TYR A 135 2.28 7.63 6.89
N SER A 136 3.22 7.60 7.84
CA SER A 136 3.29 8.61 8.90
C SER A 136 3.69 9.99 8.36
N ARG A 137 4.56 10.07 7.33
CA ARG A 137 4.93 11.35 6.70
C ARG A 137 3.74 11.91 5.93
N ILE A 138 3.04 11.08 5.16
CA ILE A 138 1.80 11.46 4.46
C ILE A 138 0.75 11.92 5.48
N GLY A 139 0.58 11.19 6.59
CA GLY A 139 -0.35 11.55 7.65
C GLY A 139 -0.10 12.93 8.25
N ARG A 140 1.16 13.35 8.41
CA ARG A 140 1.50 14.71 8.87
C ARG A 140 1.09 15.78 7.86
N VAL A 141 1.30 15.54 6.56
CA VAL A 141 0.92 16.49 5.50
C VAL A 141 -0.60 16.71 5.50
N PHE A 142 -1.38 15.64 5.63
CA PHE A 142 -2.84 15.70 5.57
C PHE A 142 -3.53 15.86 6.93
N ASN A 143 -2.76 15.98 8.02
CA ASN A 143 -3.26 15.93 9.40
C ASN A 143 -4.19 14.72 9.68
N ARG A 144 -3.74 13.52 9.29
CA ARG A 144 -4.46 12.25 9.45
C ARG A 144 -3.59 11.18 10.10
N ASP A 145 -4.25 10.25 10.78
CA ASP A 145 -3.56 9.09 11.31
C ASP A 145 -3.04 8.17 10.18
N HIS A 146 -1.84 7.64 10.38
CA HIS A 146 -1.15 6.78 9.43
C HIS A 146 -1.94 5.49 9.07
N THR A 147 -2.76 4.96 9.98
CA THR A 147 -3.63 3.81 9.66
C THR A 147 -4.73 4.19 8.68
N THR A 148 -5.28 5.41 8.80
CA THR A 148 -6.23 5.97 7.83
C THR A 148 -5.59 6.07 6.45
N ILE A 149 -4.36 6.58 6.38
CA ILE A 149 -3.59 6.66 5.13
C ILE A 149 -3.43 5.27 4.51
N ARG A 150 -2.94 4.30 5.29
CA ARG A 150 -2.75 2.92 4.84
C ARG A 150 -4.04 2.33 4.27
N HIS A 151 -5.16 2.49 4.99
CA HIS A 151 -6.46 2.01 4.52
C HIS A 151 -6.90 2.67 3.20
N GLY A 152 -6.66 3.98 3.03
CA GLY A 152 -6.96 4.66 1.77
C GLY A 152 -6.09 4.19 0.61
N VAL A 153 -4.79 3.97 0.84
CA VAL A 153 -3.86 3.42 -0.16
C VAL A 153 -4.30 2.04 -0.63
N ASP A 154 -4.68 1.14 0.30
CA ASP A 154 -5.16 -0.20 -0.03
C ASP A 154 -6.47 -0.17 -0.82
N ARG A 155 -7.38 0.75 -0.47
CA ARG A 155 -8.64 0.97 -1.21
C ARG A 155 -8.37 1.45 -2.63
N TRP A 156 -7.48 2.43 -2.82
CA TRP A 156 -7.13 2.93 -4.14
C TRP A 156 -6.47 1.85 -5.01
N ARG A 157 -5.53 1.09 -4.43
CA ARG A 157 -4.88 -0.04 -5.10
C ARG A 157 -5.90 -1.05 -5.61
N THR A 158 -6.90 -1.38 -4.79
CA THR A 158 -7.99 -2.28 -5.18
C THR A 158 -8.84 -1.69 -6.30
N ARG A 159 -9.06 -0.37 -6.30
CA ARG A 159 -9.80 0.32 -7.36
C ARG A 159 -9.04 0.33 -8.69
N ILE A 160 -7.75 0.69 -8.71
CA ILE A 160 -6.93 0.65 -9.93
C ILE A 160 -6.94 -0.76 -10.52
N ARG A 161 -6.75 -1.80 -9.69
CA ARG A 161 -6.78 -3.20 -10.14
C ARG A 161 -8.10 -3.60 -10.80
N ARG A 162 -9.22 -3.01 -10.35
CA ARG A 162 -10.54 -3.25 -10.95
C ARG A 162 -10.78 -2.43 -12.22
N ALA A 163 -10.17 -1.26 -12.33
CA ALA A 163 -10.31 -0.37 -13.47
C ALA A 163 -9.41 -0.75 -14.65
N ASP A 164 -8.27 -1.41 -14.40
CA ASP A 164 -7.33 -1.83 -15.45
C ASP A 164 -7.95 -2.88 -16.40
N PRO A 165 -8.22 -2.54 -17.68
CA PRO A 165 -8.77 -3.49 -18.65
C PRO A 165 -7.83 -4.68 -18.89
N ARG A 166 -6.51 -4.50 -18.74
CA ARG A 166 -5.53 -5.58 -18.89
C ARG A 166 -5.64 -6.62 -17.78
N SER A 167 -6.20 -6.25 -16.63
CA SER A 167 -6.47 -7.19 -15.55
C SER A 167 -7.69 -8.06 -15.87
N ALA A 168 -8.73 -7.51 -16.51
CA ALA A 168 -9.87 -8.27 -17.00
C ALA A 168 -9.46 -9.24 -18.13
N ILE A 169 -8.72 -8.75 -19.13
CA ILE A 169 -8.22 -9.58 -20.25
C ILE A 169 -7.38 -10.75 -19.75
N ARG A 170 -6.53 -10.53 -18.73
CA ARG A 170 -5.74 -11.61 -18.11
C ARG A 170 -6.58 -12.63 -17.37
N ILE A 171 -7.67 -12.22 -16.71
CA ILE A 171 -8.57 -13.15 -16.02
C ILE A 171 -9.31 -14.01 -17.03
N ASP A 172 -9.79 -13.42 -18.13
CA ASP A 172 -10.51 -14.17 -19.16
C ASP A 172 -9.62 -15.21 -19.85
N ALA A 173 -8.42 -14.80 -20.28
CA ALA A 173 -7.45 -15.71 -20.88
C ALA A 173 -7.01 -16.82 -19.90
N PHE A 174 -6.84 -16.47 -18.62
CA PHE A 174 -6.54 -17.44 -17.57
C PHE A 174 -7.67 -18.45 -17.37
N LEU A 175 -8.92 -17.99 -17.34
CA LEU A 175 -10.08 -18.87 -17.21
C LEU A 175 -10.19 -19.84 -18.39
N ASP A 176 -9.94 -19.37 -19.62
CA ASP A 176 -9.96 -20.24 -20.79
C ASP A 176 -8.90 -21.34 -20.72
N ALA A 177 -7.67 -20.99 -20.30
CA ALA A 177 -6.61 -21.97 -20.11
C ALA A 177 -6.96 -23.00 -19.03
N VAL A 178 -7.42 -22.54 -17.86
CA VAL A 178 -7.80 -23.40 -16.73
C VAL A 178 -8.96 -24.33 -17.08
N LEU A 179 -9.97 -23.82 -17.79
CA LEU A 179 -11.12 -24.62 -18.20
C LEU A 179 -10.71 -25.66 -19.26
N SER A 180 -9.86 -25.29 -20.21
CA SER A 180 -9.30 -26.21 -21.20
C SER A 180 -8.50 -27.34 -20.56
N GLU A 181 -7.63 -27.04 -19.59
CA GLU A 181 -6.87 -28.04 -18.81
C GLU A 181 -7.79 -29.07 -18.13
N SER A 182 -8.99 -28.66 -17.73
CA SER A 182 -9.95 -29.48 -16.99
C SER A 182 -11.05 -30.11 -17.86
N ASN A 183 -10.93 -30.04 -19.19
CA ASN A 183 -11.96 -30.47 -20.15
C ASN A 183 -13.34 -29.83 -19.86
N CYS A 184 -13.34 -28.55 -19.49
CA CYS A 184 -14.52 -27.74 -19.24
C CYS A 184 -14.62 -26.63 -20.31
N THR A 185 -15.85 -26.23 -20.67
CA THR A 185 -16.08 -25.15 -21.63
C THR A 185 -16.54 -23.87 -20.94
N ARG A 186 -16.24 -22.72 -21.54
CA ARG A 186 -16.71 -21.41 -21.07
C ARG A 186 -18.24 -21.31 -21.10
N GLU A 187 -18.86 -21.96 -22.07
CA GLU A 187 -20.31 -22.13 -22.17
C GLU A 187 -20.89 -22.89 -20.96
N ALA A 188 -20.22 -23.97 -20.52
CA ALA A 188 -20.66 -24.70 -19.32
C ALA A 188 -20.56 -23.82 -18.06
N LEU A 189 -19.53 -22.96 -17.96
CA LEU A 189 -19.41 -21.99 -16.88
C LEU A 189 -20.55 -20.96 -16.90
N ALA A 190 -20.86 -20.42 -18.08
CA ALA A 190 -21.94 -19.45 -18.30
C ALA A 190 -23.34 -20.05 -18.12
N SER A 191 -23.51 -21.35 -18.42
CA SER A 191 -24.80 -22.02 -18.29
C SER A 191 -25.33 -21.96 -16.85
N GLY A 192 -26.57 -21.52 -16.72
CA GLY A 192 -27.28 -21.35 -15.45
C GLY A 192 -27.60 -22.69 -14.76
N ALA A 193 -26.58 -23.27 -14.12
CA ALA A 193 -26.63 -24.21 -13.00
C ALA A 193 -27.20 -25.63 -13.20
N ARG A 194 -27.80 -26.00 -14.34
CA ARG A 194 -28.42 -27.34 -14.49
C ARG A 194 -27.53 -28.30 -15.28
N GLY A 195 -26.39 -28.69 -14.72
CA GLY A 195 -25.54 -29.73 -15.30
C GLY A 195 -24.34 -30.10 -14.44
N ALA A 196 -23.94 -31.38 -14.48
CA ALA A 196 -22.72 -31.85 -13.80
C ALA A 196 -21.47 -31.12 -14.31
N GLN A 197 -21.39 -30.89 -15.62
CA GLN A 197 -20.29 -30.17 -16.26
C GLN A 197 -20.24 -28.70 -15.83
N ALA A 198 -21.38 -28.02 -15.71
CA ALA A 198 -21.45 -26.64 -15.22
C ALA A 198 -21.00 -26.51 -13.75
N ARG A 199 -21.35 -27.49 -12.91
CA ARG A 199 -20.87 -27.54 -11.51
C ARG A 199 -19.36 -27.76 -11.44
N ARG A 200 -18.82 -28.66 -12.25
CA ARG A 200 -17.37 -28.92 -12.35
C ARG A 200 -16.62 -27.68 -12.83
N ALA A 201 -17.08 -27.06 -13.92
CA ALA A 201 -16.46 -25.84 -14.48
C ALA A 201 -16.41 -24.71 -13.43
N ARG A 202 -17.50 -24.49 -12.67
CA ARG A 202 -17.53 -23.49 -11.59
C ARG A 202 -16.59 -23.84 -10.45
N ARG A 203 -16.45 -25.12 -10.08
CA ARG A 203 -15.50 -25.56 -9.05
C ARG A 203 -14.08 -25.22 -9.45
N VAL A 204 -13.67 -25.71 -10.61
CA VAL A 204 -12.34 -25.47 -11.18
C VAL A 204 -12.05 -23.96 -11.28
N ALA A 205 -12.99 -23.17 -11.81
CA ALA A 205 -12.81 -21.73 -11.95
C ALA A 205 -12.67 -21.02 -10.59
N ILE A 206 -13.52 -21.35 -9.61
CA ILE A 206 -13.46 -20.75 -8.27
C ILE A 206 -12.14 -21.09 -7.58
N GLU A 207 -11.75 -22.37 -7.54
CA GLU A 207 -10.49 -22.81 -6.93
C GLU A 207 -9.29 -22.13 -7.60
N ALA A 208 -9.23 -22.12 -8.94
CA ALA A 208 -8.13 -21.49 -9.66
C ALA A 208 -8.04 -19.97 -9.42
N LEU A 209 -9.16 -19.24 -9.45
CA LEU A 209 -9.17 -17.80 -9.20
C LEU A 209 -8.77 -17.45 -7.76
N THR A 210 -9.17 -18.29 -6.80
CA THR A 210 -8.90 -18.04 -5.37
C THR A 210 -7.47 -18.44 -5.01
N ASP A 211 -7.02 -19.61 -5.44
CA ASP A 211 -5.75 -20.20 -4.99
C ASP A 211 -4.56 -19.79 -5.87
N ARG A 212 -4.73 -19.70 -7.19
CA ARG A 212 -3.64 -19.34 -8.13
C ARG A 212 -3.49 -17.82 -8.30
N ILE A 213 -4.60 -17.08 -8.38
CA ILE A 213 -4.57 -15.62 -8.57
C ILE A 213 -4.67 -14.85 -7.23
N GLY A 214 -5.23 -15.46 -6.19
CA GLY A 214 -5.43 -14.78 -4.90
C GLY A 214 -6.59 -13.80 -4.91
N LEU A 215 -7.59 -14.00 -5.77
CA LEU A 215 -8.79 -13.15 -5.76
C LEU A 215 -9.62 -13.41 -4.51
N SER A 216 -10.20 -12.33 -3.95
CA SER A 216 -11.16 -12.48 -2.86
C SER A 216 -12.46 -13.11 -3.36
N ALA A 217 -13.21 -13.78 -2.49
CA ALA A 217 -14.51 -14.38 -2.86
C ALA A 217 -15.51 -13.37 -3.48
N ALA A 218 -15.42 -12.09 -3.09
CA ALA A 218 -16.22 -11.03 -3.68
C ALA A 218 -15.81 -10.70 -5.12
N GLU A 219 -14.52 -10.76 -5.42
CA GLU A 219 -13.98 -10.53 -6.77
C GLU A 219 -14.26 -11.72 -7.68
N VAL A 220 -14.07 -12.94 -7.19
CA VAL A 220 -14.50 -14.16 -7.88
C VAL A 220 -15.99 -14.11 -8.21
N GLY A 221 -16.83 -13.68 -7.26
CA GLY A 221 -18.25 -13.49 -7.48
C GLY A 221 -18.55 -12.53 -8.63
N LYS A 222 -17.87 -11.38 -8.70
CA LYS A 222 -18.03 -10.42 -9.81
C LYS A 222 -17.64 -11.02 -11.16
N VAL A 223 -16.51 -11.74 -11.21
CA VAL A 223 -16.03 -12.37 -12.45
C VAL A 223 -17.01 -13.44 -12.94
N LEU A 224 -17.59 -14.22 -12.03
CA LEU A 224 -18.45 -15.35 -12.36
C LEU A 224 -19.96 -15.04 -12.34
N GLY A 225 -20.36 -13.79 -12.10
CA GLY A 225 -21.78 -13.41 -11.95
C GLY A 225 -22.46 -14.08 -10.74
N MET A 226 -21.75 -14.23 -9.62
CA MET A 226 -22.21 -14.87 -8.39
C MET A 226 -22.13 -13.91 -7.20
N THR A 227 -22.97 -14.13 -6.18
CA THR A 227 -22.84 -13.40 -4.91
C THR A 227 -21.62 -13.92 -4.14
N ARG A 228 -21.00 -13.05 -3.32
CA ARG A 228 -19.89 -13.41 -2.44
C ARG A 228 -20.23 -14.64 -1.58
N ASP A 229 -21.43 -14.64 -0.99
CA ASP A 229 -21.86 -15.71 -0.08
C ASP A 229 -22.07 -17.03 -0.82
N ALA A 230 -22.55 -17.00 -2.07
CA ALA A 230 -22.64 -18.20 -2.90
C ALA A 230 -21.25 -18.82 -3.20
N VAL A 231 -20.23 -17.98 -3.41
CA VAL A 231 -18.84 -18.45 -3.59
C VAL A 231 -18.32 -19.09 -2.30
N LEU A 232 -18.49 -18.42 -1.15
CA LEU A 232 -18.06 -18.93 0.15
C LEU A 232 -18.77 -20.23 0.54
N GLN A 233 -20.09 -20.31 0.32
CA GLN A 233 -20.87 -21.51 0.58
C GLN A 233 -20.35 -22.69 -0.24
N ARG A 234 -20.04 -22.49 -1.53
CA ARG A 234 -19.49 -23.55 -2.39
C ARG A 234 -18.10 -24.01 -1.95
N LEU A 235 -17.19 -23.07 -1.68
CA LEU A 235 -15.86 -23.40 -1.16
C LEU A 235 -15.95 -24.19 0.15
N SER A 236 -16.86 -23.80 1.05
CA SER A 236 -17.12 -24.52 2.30
C SER A 236 -17.63 -25.94 2.05
N CYS A 237 -18.62 -26.10 1.15
CA CYS A 237 -19.15 -27.43 0.80
C CYS A 237 -18.08 -28.35 0.19
N TRP A 238 -17.24 -27.86 -0.71
CA TRP A 238 -16.19 -28.67 -1.34
C TRP A 238 -15.09 -29.08 -0.37
N ARG A 239 -14.64 -28.16 0.49
CA ARG A 239 -13.63 -28.49 1.52
C ARG A 239 -14.09 -29.56 2.50
N ARG A 240 -15.39 -29.61 2.82
CA ARG A 240 -15.97 -30.70 3.63
C ARG A 240 -15.94 -32.03 2.89
N ALA A 241 -16.35 -32.05 1.62
CA ALA A 241 -16.35 -33.26 0.80
C ALA A 241 -14.93 -33.83 0.57
N ASP A 242 -13.94 -32.97 0.37
CA ASP A 242 -12.55 -33.41 0.20
C ASP A 242 -11.95 -33.94 1.52
N GLY A 243 -12.36 -33.39 2.66
CA GLY A 243 -11.92 -33.82 3.99
C GLY A 243 -12.49 -35.16 4.45
N GLU A 244 -13.70 -35.51 4.02
CA GLU A 244 -14.33 -36.83 4.30
C GLU A 244 -13.67 -37.99 3.52
N SER A 245 -12.89 -37.70 2.48
CA SER A 245 -12.25 -38.72 1.64
C SER A 245 -10.87 -39.18 2.16
N ALA A 246 -10.39 -38.60 3.26
CA ALA A 246 -9.02 -38.78 3.77
C ALA A 246 -8.94 -39.60 5.09
N GLY A 247 -10.05 -40.20 5.54
CA GLY A 247 -10.12 -41.07 6.73
C GLY A 247 -10.64 -42.45 6.38
#